data_AF-A0A9E5J8Q9-F1
#
_entry.id   AF-A0A9E5J8Q9-F1
#
_cell.length_a   1.000
_cell.length_b   1.000
_cell.length_c   1.000
_cell.angle_alpha   90.00
_cell.angle_beta   90.00
_cell.angle_gamma   90.00
#
_symmetry.space_group_name_H-M   'P 1'
#
loop_
_entity.id
_entity.type
_entity.pdbx_description
1 polymer ?
#
loop_
_entity_poly.entity_id
_entity_poly.type
_entity_poly.pdbx_seq_one_letter_code
_entity_poly.pdbx_strand_id
1 'polypeptide(L)'
;KGLADSRKPYALAIIVMLLKYVNQKKGECYPRYSKIRKDLGCSKKTLTNYMHLLSTAGLIKIRRLSSTNLYTINPILLINEVYDIPQVGNMVHISGVPNAHINKTYLNKHILLTSNKMDNDNRIDEIINRYKNNKDVLISTLSKFLQTTPLAEHNRLLNNPTYKWYMKLVLEYRQQELRQKKLLPETVAKQRITEALTKNSKMRSAAYKAKIAYNKRNNLDWQGKPKK
;
A
#
# COMPACT_ATOMS: atom_id res chain seq x y z
N LYS A 1 25.25 15.13 -4.97
CA LYS A 1 24.15 16.01 -5.43
C LYS A 1 22.84 15.23 -5.37
N GLY A 2 22.00 15.49 -4.35
CA GLY A 2 20.67 14.88 -4.28
C GLY A 2 19.84 15.24 -5.51
N LEU A 3 18.91 14.36 -5.91
CA LEU A 3 17.95 14.67 -6.97
C LEU A 3 17.29 16.01 -6.61
N ALA A 4 17.41 17.02 -7.47
CA ALA A 4 16.72 18.31 -7.27
C ALA A 4 15.24 18.05 -6.95
N ASP A 5 14.67 18.74 -5.95
CA ASP A 5 13.36 18.42 -5.37
C ASP A 5 12.23 18.30 -6.42
N SER A 6 12.29 19.07 -7.51
CA SER A 6 11.34 19.03 -8.62
C SER A 6 11.34 17.73 -9.45
N ARG A 7 12.41 16.92 -9.34
CA ARG A 7 12.63 15.71 -10.15
C ARG A 7 12.33 14.41 -9.40
N LYS A 8 12.22 14.48 -8.08
CA LYS A 8 11.83 13.37 -7.20
C LYS A 8 10.46 12.75 -7.54
N PRO A 9 9.39 13.53 -7.81
CA PRO A 9 8.06 12.93 -8.03
C PRO A 9 8.00 12.05 -9.28
N TYR A 10 8.69 12.43 -10.36
CA TYR A 10 8.75 11.62 -11.59
C TYR A 10 9.52 10.30 -11.39
N ALA A 11 10.64 10.34 -10.66
CA ALA A 11 11.43 9.15 -10.37
C ALA A 11 10.62 8.16 -9.51
N LEU A 12 9.91 8.66 -8.49
CA LEU A 12 9.01 7.87 -7.65
C LEU A 12 7.84 7.29 -8.46
N ALA A 13 7.20 8.08 -9.31
CA ALA A 13 6.11 7.62 -10.16
C ALA A 13 6.54 6.48 -11.11
N ILE A 14 7.76 6.56 -11.65
CA ILE A 14 8.34 5.48 -12.47
C ILE A 14 8.54 4.20 -11.64
N ILE A 15 9.11 4.31 -10.44
CA ILE A 15 9.30 3.16 -9.55
C ILE A 15 7.95 2.52 -9.20
N VAL A 16 6.96 3.31 -8.78
CA VAL A 16 5.60 2.83 -8.47
C VAL A 16 4.98 2.12 -9.67
N MET A 17 5.18 2.65 -10.88
CA MET A 17 4.68 2.03 -12.09
C MET A 17 5.38 0.71 -12.43
N LEU A 18 6.69 0.60 -12.19
CA LEU A 18 7.41 -0.66 -12.35
C LEU A 18 7.00 -1.69 -11.30
N LEU A 19 6.81 -1.28 -10.04
CA LEU A 19 6.32 -2.12 -8.95
C LEU A 19 4.92 -2.69 -9.25
N LYS A 20 4.07 -1.94 -9.97
CA LYS A 20 2.76 -2.46 -10.43
C LYS A 20 2.89 -3.71 -11.33
N TYR A 21 3.97 -3.82 -12.10
CA TYR A 21 4.20 -4.92 -13.04
C TYR A 21 5.25 -5.93 -12.56
N VAL A 22 5.81 -5.74 -11.37
CA VAL A 22 6.88 -6.58 -10.85
C VAL A 22 6.35 -7.93 -10.41
N ASN A 23 7.04 -8.99 -10.84
CA ASN A 23 6.83 -10.30 -10.27
C ASN A 23 7.50 -10.32 -8.89
N GLN A 24 6.71 -10.36 -7.83
CA GLN A 24 7.19 -10.33 -6.44
C GLN A 24 8.23 -11.42 -6.13
N LYS A 25 8.17 -12.58 -6.79
CA LYS A 25 9.12 -13.68 -6.56
C LYS A 25 10.49 -13.46 -7.19
N LYS A 26 10.55 -12.77 -8.33
CA LYS A 26 11.78 -12.59 -9.13
C LYS A 26 12.33 -11.16 -9.09
N GLY A 27 11.52 -10.19 -8.68
CA GLY A 27 11.87 -8.77 -8.76
C GLY A 27 11.97 -8.23 -10.18
N GLU A 28 11.39 -8.93 -11.16
CA GLU A 28 11.50 -8.62 -12.59
C GLU A 28 10.17 -8.13 -13.16
N CYS A 29 10.23 -7.14 -14.06
CA CYS A 29 9.10 -6.70 -14.85
C CYS A 29 9.50 -6.36 -16.29
N TYR A 30 8.53 -6.43 -17.20
CA TYR A 30 8.73 -6.25 -18.63
C TYR A 30 7.79 -5.21 -19.30
N PRO A 31 7.36 -4.12 -18.61
CA PRO A 31 6.47 -3.15 -19.23
C PRO A 31 7.14 -2.49 -20.44
N ARG A 32 6.43 -2.43 -21.56
CA ARG A 32 6.94 -1.74 -22.76
C ARG A 32 7.15 -0.26 -22.46
N TYR A 33 8.21 0.30 -23.02
CA TYR A 33 8.55 1.72 -22.86
C TYR A 33 7.40 2.65 -23.26
N SER A 34 6.68 2.32 -24.34
CA SER A 34 5.49 3.06 -24.79
C SER A 34 4.35 3.04 -23.78
N LYS A 35 4.18 1.93 -23.05
CA LYS A 35 3.13 1.78 -22.04
C LYS A 35 3.42 2.64 -20.81
N ILE A 36 4.65 2.61 -20.30
CA ILE A 36 5.08 3.46 -19.18
C ILE A 36 4.90 4.94 -19.54
N ARG A 37 5.30 5.32 -20.75
CA ARG A 37 5.16 6.68 -21.26
C ARG A 37 3.69 7.13 -21.30
N LYS A 38 2.80 6.29 -21.84
CA LYS A 38 1.36 6.59 -21.95
C LYS A 38 0.72 6.77 -20.58
N ASP A 39 1.08 5.91 -19.62
CA ASP A 39 0.45 5.90 -18.30
C ASP A 39 0.98 7.03 -17.39
N LEU A 40 2.23 7.46 -17.57
CA LEU A 40 2.83 8.58 -16.81
C LEU A 40 2.67 9.95 -17.49
N GLY A 41 2.20 10.00 -18.74
CA GLY A 41 2.04 11.24 -19.50
C GLY A 41 3.35 12.01 -19.76
N CYS A 42 4.51 11.33 -19.75
CA CYS A 42 5.82 11.97 -19.88
C CYS A 42 6.42 11.88 -21.29
N SER A 43 7.41 12.72 -21.59
CA SER A 43 8.14 12.65 -22.87
C SER A 43 9.08 11.43 -22.91
N LYS A 44 9.42 10.94 -24.12
CA LYS A 44 10.40 9.85 -24.30
C LYS A 44 11.73 10.18 -23.61
N LYS A 45 12.23 11.42 -23.79
CA LYS A 45 13.50 11.91 -23.24
C LYS A 45 13.46 11.98 -21.71
N THR A 46 12.35 12.46 -21.16
CA THR A 46 12.13 12.51 -19.70
C THR A 46 12.22 11.11 -19.09
N LEU A 47 11.49 10.14 -19.66
CA LEU A 47 11.52 8.75 -19.18
C LEU A 47 12.92 8.13 -19.31
N THR A 48 13.69 8.44 -20.37
CA THR A 48 15.04 7.89 -20.58
C THR A 48 15.98 8.41 -19.51
N ASN A 49 15.95 9.71 -19.25
CA ASN A 49 16.80 10.36 -18.26
C ASN A 49 16.53 9.82 -16.85
N TYR A 50 15.27 9.63 -16.47
CA TYR A 50 14.92 9.10 -15.16
C TYR A 50 15.23 7.60 -15.02
N MET A 51 15.00 6.80 -16.06
CA MET A 51 15.39 5.39 -16.07
C MET A 51 16.90 5.23 -15.90
N HIS A 52 17.70 6.04 -16.61
CA HIS A 52 19.14 6.07 -16.44
C HIS A 52 19.53 6.47 -15.01
N LEU A 53 18.93 7.54 -14.48
CA LEU A 53 19.18 8.02 -13.11
C LEU A 53 18.90 6.95 -12.05
N LEU A 54 17.75 6.25 -12.16
CA LEU A 54 17.39 5.15 -11.27
C LEU A 54 18.35 3.96 -11.40
N SER A 55 18.86 3.72 -12.61
CA SER A 55 19.87 2.68 -12.85
C SER A 55 21.21 3.04 -12.24
N THR A 56 21.67 4.29 -12.38
CA THR A 56 22.90 4.80 -11.76
C THR A 56 22.81 4.78 -10.23
N ALA A 57 21.62 5.04 -9.68
CA ALA A 57 21.36 4.97 -8.25
C ALA A 57 21.27 3.54 -7.69
N GLY A 58 21.38 2.50 -8.54
CA GLY A 58 21.30 1.09 -8.11
C GLY A 58 19.89 0.64 -7.69
N LEU A 59 18.85 1.41 -8.01
CA LEU A 59 17.47 1.10 -7.66
C LEU A 59 16.81 0.14 -8.66
N ILE A 60 17.24 0.21 -9.93
CA ILE A 60 16.80 -0.68 -11.00
C ILE A 60 17.98 -1.12 -11.86
N LYS A 61 17.86 -2.26 -12.55
CA LYS A 61 18.76 -2.68 -13.64
C LYS A 61 17.93 -2.85 -14.90
N ILE A 62 18.47 -2.40 -16.03
CA ILE A 62 17.78 -2.43 -17.33
C ILE A 62 18.57 -3.34 -18.27
N ARG A 63 17.90 -4.36 -18.82
CA ARG A 63 18.45 -5.25 -19.85
C ARG A 63 17.56 -5.23 -21.07
N ARG A 64 18.13 -4.99 -22.25
CA ARG A 64 17.38 -5.05 -23.51
C ARG A 64 17.15 -6.52 -23.89
N LEU A 65 15.89 -6.89 -24.15
CA LEU A 65 15.52 -8.16 -24.79
C LEU A 65 15.16 -7.91 -26.25
N SER A 66 14.79 -8.96 -27.01
CA SER A 66 14.36 -8.82 -28.41
C SER A 66 13.14 -7.89 -28.56
N SER A 67 12.09 -8.13 -27.77
CA SER A 67 10.79 -7.46 -27.92
C SER A 67 10.48 -6.37 -26.87
N THR A 68 11.22 -6.32 -25.77
CA THR A 68 11.00 -5.35 -24.68
C THR A 68 12.27 -5.10 -23.86
N ASN A 69 12.18 -4.30 -22.80
CA ASN A 69 13.21 -4.19 -21.79
C ASN A 69 12.79 -5.02 -20.56
N LEU A 70 13.76 -5.72 -19.99
CA LEU A 70 13.66 -6.32 -18.68
C LEU A 70 14.17 -5.31 -17.65
N TYR A 71 13.34 -5.06 -16.65
CA TYR A 71 13.66 -4.22 -15.52
C TYR A 71 13.74 -5.10 -14.28
N THR A 72 14.91 -5.16 -13.65
CA THR A 72 15.10 -5.82 -12.35
C THR A 72 15.10 -4.76 -11.28
N ILE A 73 14.16 -4.83 -10.34
CA ILE A 73 14.03 -3.89 -9.23
C ILE A 73 14.91 -4.34 -8.08
N ASN A 74 15.56 -3.38 -7.41
CA ASN A 74 16.35 -3.67 -6.22
C ASN A 74 15.43 -4.25 -5.13
N PRO A 75 15.77 -5.40 -4.52
CA PRO A 75 14.97 -6.02 -3.46
C PRO A 75 14.62 -5.09 -2.30
N ILE A 76 15.45 -4.07 -2.01
CA ILE A 76 15.15 -3.07 -0.98
C ILE A 76 13.84 -2.30 -1.23
N LEU A 77 13.40 -2.21 -2.48
CA LEU A 77 12.16 -1.55 -2.88
C LEU A 77 10.95 -2.50 -2.96
N LEU A 78 11.20 -3.82 -2.89
CA LEU A 78 10.16 -4.83 -2.89
C LEU A 78 9.70 -5.02 -1.44
N ILE A 79 8.77 -4.18 -1.00
CA ILE A 79 8.12 -4.37 0.30
C ILE A 79 7.20 -5.58 0.15
N ASN A 80 7.71 -6.75 0.55
CA ASN A 80 6.87 -7.86 0.93
C ASN A 80 6.27 -7.48 2.28
N GLU A 81 4.95 -7.38 2.37
CA GLU A 81 4.32 -7.57 3.67
C GLU A 81 4.62 -9.02 4.10
N VAL A 82 5.63 -9.10 4.98
CA VAL A 82 6.05 -10.19 5.87
C VAL A 82 6.64 -11.44 5.21
N TYR A 83 7.98 -11.62 5.25
CA TYR A 83 8.72 -12.81 5.74
C TYR A 83 10.20 -12.89 5.32
N ASP A 84 11.00 -13.52 6.19
CA ASP A 84 12.45 -13.79 6.14
C ASP A 84 13.11 -13.76 4.76
N ILE A 85 14.19 -13.00 4.64
CA ILE A 85 15.16 -13.15 3.56
C ILE A 85 16.10 -14.28 3.98
N PRO A 86 16.11 -15.46 3.32
CA PRO A 86 17.21 -16.39 3.46
C PRO A 86 18.43 -15.69 2.86
N GLN A 87 19.49 -15.54 3.66
CA GLN A 87 20.78 -15.12 3.16
C GLN A 87 21.21 -16.08 2.05
N VAL A 88 21.21 -15.62 0.80
CA VAL A 88 22.01 -16.23 -0.26
C VAL A 88 22.53 -15.15 -1.21
N GLY A 89 23.86 -14.96 -1.15
CA GLY A 89 24.66 -14.76 -2.35
C GLY A 89 25.01 -13.32 -2.73
N ASN A 90 26.12 -12.83 -2.15
CA ASN A 90 27.07 -11.88 -2.74
C ASN A 90 26.48 -10.62 -3.42
N MET A 91 26.30 -9.54 -2.66
CA MET A 91 26.21 -8.19 -3.23
C MET A 91 27.49 -7.39 -2.97
N VAL A 92 28.12 -7.03 -4.09
CA VAL A 92 29.18 -6.05 -4.36
C VAL A 92 29.42 -5.04 -3.23
N HIS A 93 30.64 -5.01 -2.71
CA HIS A 93 31.16 -3.94 -1.85
C HIS A 93 31.03 -2.58 -2.55
N ILE A 94 30.32 -1.64 -1.92
CA ILE A 94 30.36 -0.22 -2.31
C ILE A 94 31.68 0.35 -1.76
N SER A 95 32.65 0.61 -2.64
CA SER A 95 33.86 1.33 -2.27
C SER A 95 33.54 2.79 -2.00
N GLY A 96 33.95 3.32 -0.84
CA GLY A 96 33.87 4.74 -0.52
C GLY A 96 33.28 5.10 0.86
N VAL A 97 32.85 4.14 1.67
CA VAL A 97 32.48 4.39 3.07
C VAL A 97 33.69 4.07 3.96
N PRO A 98 34.21 5.00 4.78
CA PRO A 98 35.27 4.69 5.73
C PRO A 98 34.80 3.55 6.63
N ASN A 99 35.62 2.50 6.75
CA ASN A 99 35.41 1.39 7.67
C ASN A 99 35.40 1.94 9.10
N ALA A 100 34.26 2.41 9.57
CA ALA A 100 34.00 2.50 10.99
C ALA A 100 34.05 1.05 11.50
N HIS A 101 35.09 0.75 12.28
CA HIS A 101 35.23 -0.52 12.96
C HIS A 101 34.08 -0.62 13.99
N ILE A 102 32.90 -1.03 13.53
CA ILE A 102 31.78 -1.31 14.42
C ILE A 102 32.21 -2.54 15.21
N ASN A 103 32.53 -2.30 16.49
CA ASN A 103 32.84 -3.33 17.47
C ASN A 103 31.78 -4.43 17.39
N LYS A 104 32.14 -5.58 16.79
CA LYS A 104 31.25 -6.74 16.61
C LYS A 104 30.82 -7.39 17.92
N THR A 105 31.28 -6.89 19.05
CA THR A 105 31.01 -7.40 20.39
C THR A 105 29.62 -7.05 20.93
N TYR A 106 28.92 -6.07 20.33
CA TYR A 106 27.57 -5.68 20.79
C TYR A 106 26.41 -6.16 19.89
N LEU A 107 26.69 -6.78 18.74
CA LEU A 107 25.64 -7.29 17.84
C LEU A 107 25.27 -8.77 18.06
N ASN A 108 26.12 -9.54 18.75
CA ASN A 108 25.81 -10.95 19.06
C ASN A 108 25.06 -11.16 20.39
N LYS A 109 24.82 -10.10 21.18
CA LYS A 109 24.07 -10.23 22.44
C LYS A 109 22.55 -10.13 22.26
N HIS A 110 22.06 -9.70 21.09
CA HIS A 110 20.63 -9.64 20.77
C HIS A 110 20.16 -10.63 19.71
N ILE A 111 21.06 -11.48 19.17
CA ILE A 111 20.68 -12.68 18.38
C ILE A 111 20.64 -13.89 19.31
N LEU A 112 19.84 -13.76 20.36
CA LEU A 112 19.29 -14.86 21.15
C LEU A 112 17.81 -14.54 21.35
N LEU A 113 17.09 -14.48 20.25
CA LEU A 113 15.67 -14.81 20.26
C LEU A 113 15.51 -16.05 19.41
N THR A 114 15.86 -17.15 20.04
CA THR A 114 15.30 -18.47 19.79
C THR A 114 13.78 -18.37 19.97
N SER A 115 13.04 -17.74 19.06
CA SER A 115 11.58 -17.91 19.00
C SER A 115 11.33 -19.25 18.33
N ASN A 116 11.59 -20.32 19.09
CA ASN A 116 11.15 -21.67 18.82
C ASN A 116 9.66 -21.63 18.43
N LYS A 117 9.22 -22.46 17.48
CA LYS A 117 7.77 -22.70 17.23
C LYS A 117 6.95 -22.87 18.51
N MET A 118 7.56 -23.43 19.55
CA MET A 118 7.02 -23.61 20.90
C MET A 118 6.64 -22.28 21.60
N ASP A 119 7.34 -21.18 21.32
CA ASP A 119 7.16 -19.88 21.99
C ASP A 119 5.86 -19.16 21.55
N ASN A 120 5.52 -19.23 20.25
CA ASN A 120 4.32 -18.55 19.76
C ASN A 120 3.02 -19.25 20.21
N ASP A 121 2.99 -20.59 20.22
CA ASP A 121 1.84 -21.35 20.72
C ASP A 121 1.63 -21.10 22.22
N ASN A 122 2.72 -21.14 23.01
CA ASN A 122 2.68 -20.81 24.44
C ASN A 122 2.17 -19.38 24.71
N ARG A 123 2.57 -18.40 23.89
CA ARG A 123 2.11 -17.01 24.02
C ARG A 123 0.64 -16.85 23.64
N ILE A 124 0.15 -17.59 22.65
CA ILE A 124 -1.27 -17.59 22.29
C ILE A 124 -2.09 -18.23 23.41
N ASP A 125 -1.63 -19.35 23.95
CA ASP A 125 -2.25 -20.00 25.11
C ASP A 125 -2.27 -19.07 26.32
N GLU A 126 -1.19 -18.33 26.56
CA GLU A 126 -1.12 -17.34 27.62
C GLU A 126 -2.15 -16.22 27.42
N ILE A 127 -2.26 -15.66 26.21
CA ILE A 127 -3.24 -14.62 25.87
C ILE A 127 -4.67 -15.15 26.06
N ILE A 128 -4.96 -16.36 25.58
CA ILE A 128 -6.28 -16.99 25.73
C ILE A 128 -6.60 -17.21 27.20
N ASN A 129 -5.68 -17.80 27.97
CA ASN A 129 -5.91 -18.07 29.39
C ASN A 129 -6.07 -16.78 30.20
N ARG A 130 -5.28 -15.75 29.90
CA ARG A 130 -5.30 -14.45 30.58
C ARG A 130 -6.61 -13.71 30.35
N TYR A 131 -7.15 -13.75 29.12
CA TYR A 131 -8.33 -12.97 28.74
C TYR A 131 -9.58 -13.81 28.45
N LYS A 132 -9.63 -15.08 28.87
CA LYS A 132 -10.76 -16.00 28.62
C LYS A 132 -12.14 -15.44 29.03
N ASN A 133 -12.17 -14.60 30.07
CA ASN A 133 -13.38 -14.00 30.61
C ASN A 133 -13.78 -12.68 29.91
N ASN A 134 -12.88 -12.07 29.13
CA ASN A 134 -13.12 -10.82 28.43
C ASN A 134 -12.86 -11.00 26.92
N LYS A 135 -13.91 -11.37 26.19
CA LYS A 135 -13.84 -11.72 24.77
C LYS A 135 -13.32 -10.56 23.90
N ASP A 136 -13.70 -9.32 24.19
CA ASP A 136 -13.30 -8.16 23.38
C ASP A 136 -11.82 -7.83 23.54
N VAL A 137 -11.32 -7.87 24.78
CA VAL A 137 -9.89 -7.68 25.07
C VAL A 137 -9.06 -8.84 24.53
N LEU A 138 -9.59 -10.06 24.60
CA LEU A 138 -8.96 -11.24 24.00
C LEU A 138 -8.81 -11.09 22.49
N ILE A 139 -9.89 -10.78 21.78
CA ILE A 139 -9.91 -10.66 20.32
C ILE A 139 -9.01 -9.50 19.86
N SER A 140 -9.07 -8.34 20.53
CA SER A 140 -8.22 -7.19 20.17
C SER A 140 -6.73 -7.46 20.43
N THR A 141 -6.38 -8.13 21.54
CA THR A 141 -5.00 -8.49 21.87
C THR A 141 -4.44 -9.53 20.91
N LEU A 142 -5.22 -10.57 20.58
CA LEU A 142 -4.86 -11.54 19.54
C LEU A 142 -4.71 -10.87 18.17
N SER A 143 -5.59 -9.94 17.80
CA SER A 143 -5.48 -9.16 16.56
C SER A 143 -4.15 -8.40 16.50
N LYS A 144 -3.75 -7.74 17.59
CA LYS A 144 -2.48 -7.01 17.66
C LYS A 144 -1.27 -7.94 17.58
N PHE A 145 -1.32 -9.06 18.30
CA PHE A 145 -0.28 -10.10 18.23
C PHE A 145 -0.09 -10.57 16.78
N LEU A 146 -1.19 -10.92 16.11
CA LEU A 146 -1.16 -11.37 14.72
C LEU A 146 -0.75 -10.28 13.72
N GLN A 147 -0.73 -8.99 14.05
CA GLN A 147 -0.15 -7.98 13.16
C GLN A 147 1.38 -8.05 13.17
N THR A 148 1.95 -8.40 14.32
CA THR A 148 3.40 -8.59 14.48
C THR A 148 3.85 -9.97 13.99
N THR A 149 2.90 -10.90 13.91
CA THR A 149 3.10 -12.25 13.38
C THR A 149 2.96 -12.24 11.85
N PRO A 150 3.99 -12.62 11.11
CA PRO A 150 3.92 -13.66 10.08
C PRO A 150 2.65 -14.24 9.46
N LEU A 151 2.56 -14.15 8.11
CA LEU A 151 1.48 -14.80 7.34
C LEU A 151 1.54 -16.34 7.36
N ALA A 152 2.73 -16.93 7.37
CA ALA A 152 2.90 -18.39 7.45
C ALA A 152 2.28 -18.97 8.74
N GLU A 153 2.47 -18.27 9.86
CA GLU A 153 1.90 -18.65 11.15
C GLU A 153 0.39 -18.42 11.20
N HIS A 154 -0.15 -17.39 10.54
CA HIS A 154 -1.61 -17.21 10.45
C HIS A 154 -2.30 -18.40 9.81
N ASN A 155 -1.75 -18.87 8.69
CA ASN A 155 -2.29 -20.04 7.98
C ASN A 155 -2.18 -21.30 8.85
N ARG A 156 -1.06 -21.46 9.58
CA ARG A 156 -0.89 -22.57 10.53
C ARG A 156 -1.95 -22.52 11.64
N LEU A 157 -2.17 -21.37 12.26
CA LEU A 157 -3.12 -21.20 13.36
C LEU A 157 -4.58 -21.36 12.89
N LEU A 158 -4.89 -20.95 11.66
CA LEU A 158 -6.22 -21.14 11.08
C LEU A 158 -6.52 -22.62 10.80
N ASN A 159 -5.48 -23.40 10.50
CA ASN A 159 -5.56 -24.84 10.28
C ASN A 159 -5.46 -25.65 11.60
N ASN A 160 -4.98 -25.05 12.69
CA ASN A 160 -4.91 -25.70 13.99
C ASN A 160 -6.31 -25.75 14.65
N PRO A 161 -6.86 -26.94 14.99
CA PRO A 161 -8.20 -27.06 15.55
C PRO A 161 -8.40 -26.29 16.87
N THR A 162 -7.35 -26.16 17.69
CA THR A 162 -7.40 -25.48 19.00
C THR A 162 -7.62 -23.97 18.85
N TYR A 163 -6.95 -23.34 17.87
CA TYR A 163 -6.96 -21.88 17.69
C TYR A 163 -7.90 -21.39 16.59
N LYS A 164 -8.39 -22.30 15.74
CA LYS A 164 -9.24 -21.99 14.58
C LYS A 164 -10.43 -21.10 14.90
N TRP A 165 -11.12 -21.35 16.03
CA TRP A 165 -12.29 -20.56 16.43
C TRP A 165 -11.91 -19.12 16.78
N TYR A 166 -10.89 -18.93 17.63
CA TYR A 166 -10.38 -17.60 17.98
C TYR A 166 -9.87 -16.84 16.76
N MET A 167 -9.19 -17.55 15.84
CA MET A 167 -8.65 -16.94 14.63
C MET A 167 -9.73 -16.42 13.70
N LYS A 168 -10.85 -17.15 13.55
CA LYS A 168 -12.02 -16.68 12.79
C LYS A 168 -12.61 -15.40 13.38
N LEU A 169 -12.76 -15.33 14.70
CA LEU A 169 -13.28 -14.12 15.36
C LEU A 169 -12.37 -12.91 15.15
N VAL A 170 -11.05 -13.11 15.22
CA VAL A 170 -10.08 -12.04 14.97
C VAL A 170 -10.14 -11.55 13.53
N LEU A 171 -10.30 -12.45 12.57
CA LEU A 171 -10.47 -12.08 11.16
C LEU A 171 -11.77 -11.28 10.95
N GLU A 172 -12.87 -11.70 11.58
CA GLU A 172 -14.14 -11.00 11.53
C GLU A 172 -14.05 -9.59 12.15
N TYR A 173 -13.41 -9.48 13.31
CA TYR A 173 -13.13 -8.21 13.98
C TYR A 173 -12.36 -7.25 13.06
N ARG A 174 -11.29 -7.73 12.41
CA ARG A 174 -10.51 -6.91 11.45
C ARG A 174 -11.34 -6.49 10.23
N GLN A 175 -12.19 -7.37 9.71
CA GLN A 175 -13.10 -7.02 8.61
C GLN A 175 -14.11 -5.95 9.04
N GLN A 176 -14.60 -6.02 10.29
CA GLN A 176 -15.47 -4.99 10.84
C GLN A 176 -14.75 -3.64 10.99
N GLU A 177 -13.50 -3.61 11.45
CA GLU A 177 -12.69 -2.38 11.49
C GLU A 177 -12.49 -1.77 10.10
N LEU A 178 -12.22 -2.60 9.09
CA LEU A 178 -12.09 -2.15 7.70
C LEU A 178 -13.42 -1.63 7.14
N ARG A 179 -14.56 -2.27 7.48
CA ARG A 179 -15.90 -1.77 7.11
C ARG A 179 -16.16 -0.41 7.74
N GLN A 180 -15.85 -0.24 9.02
CA GLN A 180 -16.01 1.03 9.72
C GLN A 180 -15.10 2.13 9.16
N LYS A 181 -13.83 1.81 8.82
CA LYS A 181 -12.93 2.75 8.15
C LYS A 181 -13.40 3.15 6.74
N LYS A 182 -14.12 2.27 6.06
CA LYS A 182 -14.69 2.52 4.72
C LYS A 182 -16.02 3.28 4.77
N LEU A 183 -16.71 3.30 5.91
CA LEU A 183 -17.88 4.14 6.08
C LEU A 183 -17.48 5.61 5.99
N LEU A 184 -18.28 6.40 5.28
CA LEU A 184 -18.10 7.86 5.26
C LEU A 184 -18.17 8.37 6.70
N PRO A 185 -17.29 9.31 7.11
CA PRO A 185 -17.43 9.97 8.39
C PRO A 185 -18.86 10.49 8.57
N GLU A 186 -19.44 10.30 9.76
CA GLU A 186 -20.85 10.59 10.04
C GLU A 186 -21.25 12.02 9.63
N THR A 187 -20.34 12.96 9.81
CA THR A 187 -20.47 14.37 9.41
C THR A 187 -20.65 14.52 7.89
N VAL A 188 -19.82 13.83 7.11
CA VAL A 188 -19.88 13.83 5.65
C VAL A 188 -21.16 13.15 5.16
N ALA A 189 -21.55 12.03 5.76
CA ALA A 189 -22.80 11.35 5.42
C ALA A 189 -24.03 12.25 5.66
N LYS A 190 -24.12 12.90 6.83
CA LYS A 190 -25.19 13.86 7.16
C LYS A 190 -25.23 15.03 6.19
N GLN A 191 -24.08 15.60 5.84
CA GLN A 191 -23.99 16.68 4.86
C GLN A 191 -24.50 16.24 3.48
N ARG A 192 -24.06 15.07 2.99
CA ARG A 192 -24.49 14.53 1.68
C ARG A 192 -25.99 14.25 1.62
N ILE A 193 -26.56 13.71 2.70
CA ILE A 193 -28.00 13.48 2.82
C ILE A 193 -28.75 14.83 2.77
N THR A 194 -28.28 15.84 3.50
CA THR A 194 -28.88 17.18 3.52
C THR A 194 -28.82 17.87 2.15
N GLU A 195 -27.67 17.77 1.45
CA GLU A 195 -27.49 18.27 0.09
C GLU A 195 -28.45 17.58 -0.90
N ALA A 196 -28.58 16.26 -0.81
CA ALA A 196 -29.47 15.47 -1.66
C ALA A 196 -30.95 15.82 -1.45
N LEU A 197 -31.38 15.96 -0.19
CA LEU A 197 -32.74 16.36 0.16
C LEU A 197 -33.06 17.78 -0.33
N THR A 198 -32.13 18.72 -0.15
CA THR A 198 -32.27 20.11 -0.60
C THR A 198 -32.37 20.21 -2.12
N LYS A 199 -31.54 19.43 -2.85
CA LYS A 199 -31.57 19.37 -4.31
C LYS A 199 -32.88 18.75 -4.83
N ASN A 200 -33.37 17.69 -4.18
CA ASN A 200 -34.66 17.07 -4.51
C ASN A 200 -35.81 18.07 -4.34
N SER A 201 -35.82 18.80 -3.23
CA SER A 201 -36.81 19.86 -2.95
C SER A 201 -36.79 20.95 -4.04
N LYS A 202 -35.61 21.48 -4.40
CA LYS A 202 -35.49 22.46 -5.50
C LYS A 202 -36.02 21.92 -6.83
N MET A 203 -35.73 20.66 -7.15
CA MET A 203 -36.20 20.02 -8.39
C MET A 203 -37.72 19.79 -8.43
N ARG A 204 -38.40 19.73 -7.27
CA ARG A 204 -39.87 19.62 -7.20
C ARG A 204 -40.57 20.98 -7.34
N SER A 205 -39.93 22.08 -6.96
CA SER A 205 -40.51 23.42 -7.02
C SER A 205 -40.93 23.83 -8.45
N ALA A 206 -42.21 24.18 -8.60
CA ALA A 206 -42.77 24.64 -9.88
C ALA A 206 -42.07 25.90 -10.40
N ALA A 207 -41.79 26.87 -9.53
CA ALA A 207 -41.08 28.10 -9.87
C ALA A 207 -39.65 27.83 -10.38
N TYR A 208 -38.94 26.89 -9.75
CA TYR A 208 -37.60 26.51 -10.19
C TYR A 208 -37.62 25.81 -11.56
N LYS A 209 -38.59 24.92 -11.79
CA LYS A 209 -38.80 24.27 -13.10
C LYS A 209 -39.10 25.31 -14.20
N ALA A 210 -39.97 26.27 -13.90
CA ALA A 210 -40.31 27.36 -14.83
C ALA A 210 -39.08 28.23 -15.17
N LYS A 211 -38.27 28.59 -14.17
CA LYS A 211 -37.02 29.33 -14.38
C LYS A 211 -36.02 28.56 -15.25
N ILE A 212 -35.82 27.27 -15.00
CA ILE A 212 -34.93 26.45 -15.85
C ILE A 212 -35.45 26.39 -17.29
N ALA A 213 -36.76 26.19 -17.48
CA ALA A 213 -37.36 26.14 -18.81
C ALA A 213 -37.19 27.47 -19.56
N TYR A 214 -37.42 28.60 -18.88
CA TYR A 214 -37.17 29.94 -19.42
C TYR A 214 -35.69 30.13 -19.79
N ASN A 215 -34.75 29.80 -18.90
CA ASN A 215 -33.33 29.96 -19.17
C ASN A 215 -32.88 29.11 -20.37
N LYS A 216 -33.39 27.88 -20.51
CA LYS A 216 -33.12 27.03 -21.69
C LYS A 216 -33.64 27.65 -22.99
N ARG A 217 -34.87 28.18 -22.99
CA ARG A 217 -35.50 28.82 -24.15
C ARG A 217 -34.73 30.06 -24.62
N ASN A 218 -34.14 30.80 -23.70
CA ASN A 218 -33.44 32.07 -23.98
C ASN A 218 -31.91 31.92 -24.06
N ASN A 219 -31.38 30.69 -24.15
CA ASN A 219 -29.95 30.41 -24.15
C ASN A 219 -29.15 31.04 -22.98
N LEU A 220 -29.77 31.07 -21.80
CA LEU A 220 -29.19 31.61 -20.56
C LEU A 220 -28.59 30.49 -19.70
N ASP A 221 -27.59 30.82 -18.90
CA ASP A 221 -26.98 29.95 -17.91
C ASP A 221 -27.95 29.64 -16.75
N TRP A 222 -27.49 28.85 -15.77
CA TRP A 222 -28.30 28.47 -14.62
C TRP A 222 -28.65 29.66 -13.69
N GLN A 223 -27.91 30.76 -13.77
CA GLN A 223 -28.17 32.01 -13.03
C GLN A 223 -29.15 32.93 -13.78
N GLY A 224 -29.31 32.77 -15.10
CA GLY A 224 -30.12 33.61 -15.97
C GLY A 224 -29.31 34.62 -16.79
N LYS A 225 -28.00 34.41 -16.94
CA LYS A 225 -27.10 35.27 -17.74
C LYS A 225 -26.88 34.67 -19.13
N PRO A 226 -26.56 35.46 -20.16
CA PRO A 226 -26.21 34.93 -21.47
C PRO A 226 -25.05 33.94 -21.38
N LYS A 227 -25.20 32.77 -22.01
CA LYS A 227 -24.07 31.85 -22.15
C LYS A 227 -23.06 32.48 -23.12
N LYS A 228 -21.83 32.70 -22.65
CA LYS A 228 -20.69 33.02 -23.51
C LYS A 228 -20.32 31.84 -24.39
#